data_AF-A0A3Q8U9F1-F1
#
_entry.id   AF-A0A3Q8U9F1-F1
#
_cell.length_a   1.000
_cell.length_b   1.000
_cell.length_c   1.000
_cell.angle_alpha   90.00
_cell.angle_beta   90.00
_cell.angle_gamma   90.00
#
_symmetry.space_group_name_H-M   'P 1'
#
loop_
_entity.id
_entity.type
_entity.pdbx_description
1 polymer ?
#
loop_
_entity_poly.entity_id
_entity_poly.type
_entity_poly.pdbx_seq_one_letter_code
_entity_poly.pdbx_strand_id
1 'polypeptide(L)' 'MSHLPSVFVPLVGLLLPASAMIYLFINVQKK' A
#
# COMPACT_ATOMS: atom_id res chain seq x y z
N MET A 1 10.19 19.08 -13.20
CA MET A 1 10.37 17.65 -12.90
C MET A 1 10.30 17.42 -11.38
N SER A 2 9.15 17.73 -10.75
CA SER A 2 9.05 17.76 -9.27
C SER A 2 7.82 17.01 -8.73
N HIS A 3 7.06 16.31 -9.59
CA HIS A 3 5.82 15.63 -9.22
C HIS A 3 6.00 14.16 -8.84
N LEU A 4 7.18 13.58 -9.07
CA LEU A 4 7.45 12.19 -8.68
C LEU A 4 7.31 11.99 -7.17
N PRO A 5 7.96 12.79 -6.30
CA PRO A 5 7.83 12.58 -4.86
C PRO A 5 6.38 12.69 -4.38
N SER A 6 5.62 13.66 -4.90
CA SER A 6 4.22 13.86 -4.50
C SER A 6 3.28 12.71 -4.89
N VAL A 7 3.64 11.90 -5.89
CA VAL A 7 2.85 10.72 -6.31
C VAL A 7 3.36 9.46 -5.63
N PHE A 8 4.68 9.25 -5.61
CA PHE A 8 5.27 8.03 -5.04
C PHE A 8 5.16 7.97 -3.52
N VAL A 9 5.26 9.11 -2.81
CA VAL A 9 5.18 9.11 -1.34
C VAL A 9 3.80 8.64 -0.84
N PRO A 10 2.66 9.16 -1.33
CA PRO A 10 1.35 8.62 -0.97
C PRO A 10 1.13 7.18 -1.45
N LEU A 11 1.64 6.83 -2.64
CA LEU A 11 1.45 5.49 -3.20
C LEU A 11 2.15 4.41 -2.35
N VAL A 12 3.40 4.66 -1.97
CA VAL A 12 4.22 3.72 -1.19
C VAL A 12 3.95 3.83 0.31
N GLY A 13 3.59 5.00 0.82
CA GLY A 13 3.32 5.22 2.24
C GLY A 13 1.91 4.86 2.69
N LEU A 14 0.93 4.87 1.78
CA LEU A 14 -0.49 4.66 2.12
C LEU A 14 -1.11 3.52 1.32
N LEU A 15 -1.10 3.60 -0.02
CA LEU A 15 -1.82 2.64 -0.86
C LEU A 15 -1.21 1.22 -0.80
N LEU A 16 0.11 1.11 -0.95
CA LEU A 16 0.83 -0.16 -0.87
C LEU A 16 0.67 -0.82 0.51
N PRO A 17 0.89 -0.11 1.64
CA PRO A 17 0.71 -0.68 2.97
C PRO A 17 -0.73 -1.09 3.24
N ALA A 18 -1.72 -0.26 2.87
CA ALA A 18 -3.13 -0.59 3.06
C ALA A 18 -3.53 -1.85 2.28
N SER A 19 -3.12 -1.94 1.01
CA SER A 19 -3.40 -3.12 0.18
C SER A 19 -2.70 -4.38 0.70
N ALA A 20 -1.45 -4.27 1.16
CA ALA A 20 -0.72 -5.36 1.78
C ALA A 20 -1.41 -5.84 3.08
N MET A 21 -1.87 -4.93 3.94
CA MET A 21 -2.59 -5.29 5.17
C MET A 21 -3.89 -6.03 4.87
N ILE A 22 -4.68 -5.58 3.89
CA ILE A 22 -5.92 -6.25 3.48
C ILE A 22 -5.60 -7.65 2.94
N TYR A 23 -4.61 -7.75 2.06
CA TYR A 23 -4.22 -9.03 1.47
C TYR A 23 -3.75 -10.03 2.53
N LEU A 24 -2.86 -9.59 3.43
CA LEU A 24 -2.34 -10.41 4.51
C LEU A 24 -3.44 -10.81 5.50
N PHE A 25 -4.34 -9.89 5.85
CA PHE A 25 -5.48 -10.19 6.72
C PHE A 25 -6.34 -11.31 6.12
N ILE A 26 -6.73 -11.17 4.85
CA ILE A 26 -7.53 -12.19 4.16
C ILE A 26 -6.76 -13.50 4.08
N ASN A 27 -5.46 -13.47 3.73
CA ASN A 27 -4.66 -14.68 3.56
C ASN A 27 -4.45 -15.44 4.87
N VAL A 28 -4.27 -14.72 5.99
CA VAL A 28 -4.14 -15.32 7.33
C VAL A 28 -5.47 -15.88 7.85
N GLN A 29 -6.59 -15.20 7.58
CA GLN A 29 -7.94 -15.63 7.97
C GLN A 29 -8.53 -16.73 7.08
N LYS A 30 -7.91 -17.03 5.93
CA LYS A 30 -8.30 -18.11 5.02
C LYS A 30 -7.92 -19.51 5.51
N LYS A 31 -7.41 -19.62 6.73
CA LYS A 31 -7.23 -20.88 7.47
C LYS A 31 -8.42 -21.11 8.38
#